data_AF-A0AAE0WP48-F1
#
_entry.id   AF-A0AAE0WP48-F1
#
_cell.length_a   1.000
_cell.length_b   1.000
_cell.length_c   1.000
_cell.angle_alpha   90.00
_cell.angle_beta   90.00
_cell.angle_gamma   90.00
#
_symmetry.space_group_name_H-M   'P 1'
#
loop_
_entity.id
_entity.type
_entity.pdbx_description
1 polymer ?
#
loop_
_entity_poly.entity_id
_entity_poly.type
_entity_poly.pdbx_seq_one_letter_code
_entity_poly.pdbx_strand_id
1 'polypeptide(L)'
;MVRVGGSFTWPPRGLYAEKIERLVLVAGGVGINPLISIFSHLIRSGSRPKEIHFLYGTKAGSSDPDPQTILFLPRLLDLVAAIDQPINITLSLYLTDLGHSARGLLEHGKLPNRTFGRRIAETDLVGALDGWKEGLPGGEGRHRTVCYVCGPQKMTDEFVGFLAKQGGMGPERVLCEKWRIEVSVNLDDVQQFQAVVAEVPFSEFKHSYEELAISNMPPGLLVSDSLRLLPDTPDITDSGVPVFAVLANIVRGGVLLALYLHHSVADLQGLADIMRLMSGSPQPRELKEIDLAAHAEAQSETREELTRSKPTVSDYTEHPDYIQSRMRSVALNSAISDTEDGCCRILAFDLTGIEEAKNEINERWHCILDNGPKHISAFDCLATILWKAVGRASWPQGPLDKNTNCLLSLRIHINIRKHISPPMLPEDYFGNAVVHADVHLGIARLATAYDLSSLAHHAQQIRAAIDQVDEHVVRAKIDALQWAHDPSKATISSRKLDTNLVITSWADLPTSESEAGLGLDLGAPQFGRKIGRSHSAFGCLVLPVSREEGFWEVQVTLTQLVMAHLLTDERLMRFVNHVI
;
A
#
# COMPACT_ATOMS: atom_id res chain seq x y z
N MET A 1 12.83 -20.28 15.50
CA MET A 1 12.93 -18.81 15.28
C MET A 1 11.60 -18.37 14.71
N VAL A 2 10.89 -17.46 15.37
CA VAL A 2 9.63 -16.90 14.86
C VAL A 2 9.89 -15.48 14.41
N ARG A 3 9.54 -15.15 13.16
CA ARG A 3 9.54 -13.78 12.63
C ARG A 3 8.18 -13.16 12.92
N VAL A 4 8.16 -11.99 13.53
CA VAL A 4 6.92 -11.41 14.07
C VAL A 4 6.75 -9.98 13.60
N GLY A 5 6.40 -9.81 12.33
CA GLY A 5 6.33 -8.49 11.71
C GLY A 5 7.70 -7.80 11.64
N GLY A 6 7.96 -7.02 10.59
CA GLY A 6 9.25 -6.39 10.29
C GLY A 6 10.50 -7.26 10.56
N SER A 7 11.42 -6.79 11.41
CA SER A 7 12.73 -7.37 11.75
C SER A 7 12.76 -8.11 13.10
N PHE A 8 11.74 -7.98 13.95
CA PHE A 8 11.71 -8.67 15.24
C PHE A 8 11.61 -10.19 15.10
N THR A 9 12.43 -10.89 15.90
CA THR A 9 12.50 -12.35 15.94
C THR A 9 12.58 -12.86 17.36
N TRP A 10 11.92 -13.97 17.68
CA TRP A 10 12.08 -14.65 18.97
C TRP A 10 12.71 -16.06 18.81
N PRO A 11 13.76 -16.39 19.61
CA PRO A 11 14.59 -15.46 20.39
C PRO A 11 15.32 -14.46 19.46
N PRO A 12 15.85 -13.34 20.00
CA PRO A 12 16.63 -12.39 19.20
C PRO A 12 17.81 -13.05 18.50
N ARG A 13 18.19 -12.54 17.32
CA ARG A 13 19.39 -13.00 16.61
C ARG A 13 20.64 -12.86 17.50
N GLY A 14 21.46 -13.91 17.55
CA GLY A 14 22.66 -13.94 18.40
C GLY A 14 22.41 -14.28 19.88
N LEU A 15 21.15 -14.46 20.30
CA LEU A 15 20.80 -14.86 21.66
C LEU A 15 20.06 -16.20 21.67
N TYR A 16 20.40 -17.04 22.64
CA TYR A 16 19.72 -18.32 22.90
C TYR A 16 18.59 -18.11 23.90
N ALA A 17 17.42 -18.70 23.66
CA ALA A 17 16.23 -18.53 24.49
C ALA A 17 16.49 -18.91 25.96
N GLU A 18 17.19 -20.03 26.20
CA GLU A 18 17.62 -20.49 27.52
C GLU A 18 18.50 -19.51 28.31
N LYS A 19 19.11 -18.51 27.67
CA LYS A 19 19.91 -17.45 28.33
C LYS A 19 19.07 -16.21 28.68
N ILE A 20 17.77 -16.21 28.37
CA ILE A 20 16.86 -15.10 28.62
C ILE A 20 15.94 -15.49 29.77
N GLU A 21 16.12 -14.86 30.92
CA GLU A 21 15.29 -15.10 32.10
C GLU A 21 14.09 -14.15 32.18
N ARG A 22 14.25 -12.93 31.65
CA ARG A 22 13.23 -11.88 31.70
C ARG A 22 12.99 -11.28 30.32
N LEU A 23 11.72 -11.11 29.97
CA LEU A 23 11.30 -10.43 28.76
C LEU A 23 10.48 -9.19 29.11
N VAL A 24 10.88 -8.04 28.59
CA VAL A 24 10.13 -6.79 28.70
C VAL A 24 9.61 -6.40 27.32
N LEU A 25 8.30 -6.25 27.19
CA LEU A 25 7.60 -5.85 25.97
C LEU A 25 7.00 -4.46 26.22
N VAL A 26 7.46 -3.46 25.49
CA VAL A 26 7.01 -2.06 25.64
C VAL A 26 6.37 -1.59 24.34
N ALA A 27 5.04 -1.48 24.36
CA ALA A 27 4.24 -1.13 23.19
C ALA A 27 3.60 0.25 23.30
N GLY A 28 3.54 0.98 22.18
CA GLY A 28 2.76 2.21 22.03
C GLY A 28 1.81 2.14 20.84
N GLY A 29 0.49 2.27 21.06
CA GLY A 29 -0.54 2.24 20.03
C GLY A 29 -0.43 1.01 19.13
N VAL A 30 -0.44 1.22 17.80
CA VAL A 30 -0.30 0.15 16.78
C VAL A 30 1.05 -0.61 16.85
N GLY A 31 2.06 -0.04 17.51
CA GLY A 31 3.36 -0.70 17.72
C GLY A 31 3.29 -1.98 18.56
N ILE A 32 2.14 -2.28 19.16
CA ILE A 32 1.93 -3.53 19.88
C ILE A 32 1.91 -4.78 18.98
N ASN A 33 1.58 -4.65 17.69
CA ASN A 33 1.43 -5.79 16.76
C ASN A 33 2.57 -6.82 16.76
N PRO A 34 3.85 -6.42 16.63
CA PRO A 34 4.93 -7.39 16.73
C PRO A 34 5.04 -8.00 18.14
N LEU A 35 4.82 -7.21 19.18
CA LEU A 35 4.99 -7.65 20.57
C LEU A 35 3.90 -8.63 21.00
N ILE A 36 2.64 -8.39 20.60
CA ILE A 36 1.52 -9.28 20.91
C ILE A 36 1.66 -10.63 20.22
N SER A 37 2.30 -10.71 19.05
CA SER A 37 2.52 -12.02 18.43
C SER A 37 3.75 -12.76 18.97
N ILE A 38 4.79 -12.07 19.46
CA ILE A 38 5.85 -12.70 20.28
C ILE A 38 5.20 -13.29 21.53
N PHE A 39 4.40 -12.47 22.22
CA PHE A 39 3.68 -12.89 23.42
C PHE A 39 2.75 -14.08 23.14
N SER A 40 1.93 -14.00 22.09
CA SER A 40 1.02 -15.09 21.70
C SER A 40 1.77 -16.39 21.38
N HIS A 41 2.91 -16.32 20.69
CA HIS A 41 3.74 -17.49 20.43
C HIS A 41 4.30 -18.12 21.72
N LEU A 42 4.78 -17.28 22.64
CA LEU A 42 5.31 -17.73 23.93
C LEU A 42 4.24 -18.41 24.79
N ILE A 43 3.02 -17.87 24.79
CA ILE A 43 1.90 -18.47 25.53
C ILE A 43 1.49 -19.80 24.92
N ARG A 44 1.36 -19.88 23.59
CA ARG A 44 0.93 -21.12 22.90
C ARG A 44 1.96 -22.23 22.94
N SER A 45 3.25 -21.89 22.89
CA SER A 45 4.32 -22.89 22.88
C SER A 45 4.67 -23.43 24.28
N GLY A 46 4.26 -22.74 25.35
CA GLY A 46 4.64 -23.05 26.73
C GLY A 46 6.11 -22.80 27.07
N SER A 47 6.97 -22.62 26.07
CA SER A 47 8.41 -22.33 26.21
C SER A 47 8.65 -20.83 26.36
N ARG A 48 8.39 -20.31 27.57
CA ARG A 48 8.50 -18.88 27.90
C ARG A 48 9.63 -18.55 28.88
N PRO A 49 10.17 -17.32 28.85
CA PRO A 49 11.06 -16.82 29.91
C PRO A 49 10.42 -16.95 31.30
N LYS A 50 11.26 -16.98 32.33
CA LYS A 50 10.80 -17.09 33.73
C LYS A 50 9.85 -15.97 34.11
N GLU A 51 10.06 -14.78 33.53
CA GLU A 51 9.35 -13.54 33.85
C GLU A 51 9.04 -12.73 32.58
N ILE A 52 7.81 -12.24 32.44
CA ILE A 52 7.41 -11.36 31.32
C ILE A 52 6.71 -10.12 31.86
N HIS A 53 7.17 -8.93 31.44
CA HIS A 53 6.51 -7.66 31.70
C HIS A 53 6.04 -7.04 30.40
N PHE A 54 4.73 -6.84 30.26
CA PHE A 54 4.11 -6.22 29.11
C PHE A 54 3.57 -4.85 29.52
N LEU A 55 4.17 -3.78 28.99
CA LEU A 55 3.74 -2.40 29.18
C LEU A 55 3.10 -1.94 27.87
N TYR A 56 1.84 -1.52 27.93
CA TYR A 56 1.12 -1.07 26.75
C TYR A 56 0.53 0.32 26.95
N GLY A 57 1.01 1.29 26.18
CA GLY A 57 0.49 2.64 26.12
C GLY A 57 -0.45 2.85 24.94
N THR A 58 -1.65 3.35 25.17
CA THR A 58 -2.60 3.66 24.09
C THR A 58 -3.55 4.80 24.44
N LYS A 59 -4.30 5.29 23.46
CA LYS A 59 -5.35 6.30 23.67
C LYS A 59 -6.65 5.60 24.05
N ALA A 60 -7.35 6.15 25.05
CA ALA A 60 -8.62 5.63 25.53
C ALA A 60 -9.82 6.08 24.67
N GLY A 61 -9.74 7.26 24.05
CA GLY A 61 -10.78 7.81 23.17
C GLY A 61 -12.04 8.32 23.89
N SER A 62 -12.23 7.97 25.16
CA SER A 62 -13.30 8.47 26.04
C SER A 62 -12.83 8.50 27.50
N SER A 63 -13.57 9.20 28.36
CA SER A 63 -13.32 9.23 29.81
C SER A 63 -13.73 7.96 30.56
N ASP A 64 -14.60 7.14 29.97
CA ASP A 64 -14.99 5.81 30.46
C ASP A 64 -14.77 4.80 29.33
N PRO A 65 -13.55 4.27 29.19
CA PRO A 65 -13.18 3.48 28.04
C PRO A 65 -13.70 2.04 28.16
N ASP A 66 -14.43 1.59 27.15
CA ASP A 66 -14.84 0.19 27.03
C ASP A 66 -13.61 -0.66 26.64
N PRO A 67 -13.20 -1.66 27.44
CA PRO A 67 -12.07 -2.53 27.11
C PRO A 67 -12.17 -3.19 25.73
N GLN A 68 -13.38 -3.42 25.21
CA GLN A 68 -13.61 -3.99 23.88
C GLN A 68 -13.24 -3.06 22.74
N THR A 69 -13.23 -1.75 23.00
CA THR A 69 -12.90 -0.72 22.00
C THR A 69 -11.44 -0.27 22.07
N ILE A 70 -10.73 -0.61 23.16
CA ILE A 70 -9.30 -0.29 23.31
C ILE A 70 -8.48 -1.18 22.38
N LEU A 71 -7.72 -0.53 21.50
CA LEU A 71 -6.86 -1.15 20.50
C LEU A 71 -6.04 -2.32 21.08
N PHE A 72 -6.20 -3.54 20.54
CA PHE A 72 -5.55 -4.81 20.96
C PHE A 72 -5.77 -5.32 22.40
N LEU A 73 -6.49 -4.59 23.25
CA LEU A 73 -6.69 -5.01 24.65
C LEU A 73 -7.49 -6.32 24.80
N PRO A 74 -8.60 -6.56 24.08
CA PRO A 74 -9.35 -7.82 24.21
C PRO A 74 -8.48 -9.04 23.94
N ARG A 75 -7.69 -8.97 22.86
CA ARG A 75 -6.74 -10.02 22.49
C ARG A 75 -5.66 -10.25 23.54
N LEU A 76 -5.16 -9.21 24.20
CA LEU A 76 -4.20 -9.36 25.30
C LEU A 76 -4.83 -10.04 26.51
N LEU A 77 -6.05 -9.64 26.88
CA LEU A 77 -6.78 -10.24 27.99
C LEU A 77 -7.06 -11.72 27.75
N ASP A 78 -7.49 -12.09 26.55
CA ASP A 78 -7.70 -13.49 26.15
C ASP A 78 -6.40 -14.32 26.26
N LEU A 79 -5.28 -13.74 25.83
CA LEU A 79 -3.97 -14.41 25.92
C LEU A 79 -3.53 -14.62 27.36
N VAL A 80 -3.80 -13.68 28.26
CA VAL A 80 -3.47 -13.81 29.69
C VAL A 80 -4.42 -14.79 30.38
N ALA A 81 -5.71 -14.77 30.05
CA ALA A 81 -6.71 -15.68 30.59
C ALA A 81 -6.47 -17.15 30.19
N ALA A 82 -5.84 -17.39 29.04
CA ALA A 82 -5.46 -18.72 28.58
C ALA A 82 -4.30 -19.37 29.38
N ILE A 83 -3.75 -18.67 30.37
CA ILE A 83 -2.57 -19.11 31.14
C ILE A 83 -3.03 -19.67 32.48
N ASP A 84 -2.75 -20.95 32.70
CA ASP A 84 -3.16 -21.68 33.92
C ASP A 84 -2.60 -21.04 35.22
N GLN A 85 -1.39 -20.46 35.17
CA GLN A 85 -0.79 -19.66 36.25
C GLN A 85 0.00 -18.45 35.70
N PRO A 86 -0.59 -17.25 35.66
CA PRO A 86 0.05 -16.04 35.12
C PRO A 86 0.93 -15.30 36.15
N ILE A 87 1.32 -15.92 37.27
CA ILE A 87 1.98 -15.25 38.40
C ILE A 87 3.30 -14.54 38.04
N ASN A 88 3.97 -14.97 36.95
CA ASN A 88 5.20 -14.35 36.46
C ASN A 88 4.99 -13.44 35.25
N ILE A 89 3.74 -13.05 34.96
CA ILE A 89 3.39 -12.15 33.86
C ILE A 89 2.71 -10.91 34.42
N THR A 90 3.29 -9.76 34.10
CA THR A 90 2.72 -8.46 34.43
C THR A 90 2.17 -7.82 33.16
N LEU A 91 0.89 -7.47 33.13
CA LEU A 91 0.31 -6.61 32.09
C LEU A 91 -0.02 -5.25 32.71
N SER A 92 0.69 -4.21 32.28
CA SER A 92 0.47 -2.82 32.71
C SER A 92 -0.07 -1.99 31.54
N LEU A 93 -1.25 -1.41 31.71
CA LEU A 93 -1.94 -0.62 30.69
C LEU A 93 -1.83 0.87 31.03
N TYR A 94 -1.45 1.69 30.06
CA TYR A 94 -1.23 3.12 30.21
C TYR A 94 -2.14 3.87 29.23
N LEU A 95 -3.21 4.45 29.75
CA LEU A 95 -4.24 5.12 28.99
C LEU A 95 -4.00 6.63 28.99
N THR A 96 -4.02 7.20 27.79
CA THR A 96 -3.95 8.64 27.56
C THR A 96 -5.27 9.14 26.98
N ASP A 97 -5.53 10.45 27.09
CA ASP A 97 -6.72 11.10 26.54
C ASP A 97 -8.05 10.75 27.25
N LEU A 98 -8.00 10.59 28.58
CA LEU A 98 -9.16 10.26 29.45
C LEU A 98 -9.97 11.49 29.92
N GLY A 99 -9.74 12.68 29.36
CA GLY A 99 -10.25 13.94 29.90
C GLY A 99 -9.57 14.39 31.20
N HIS A 100 -9.95 15.55 31.75
CA HIS A 100 -9.26 16.21 32.87
C HIS A 100 -9.34 15.50 34.24
N SER A 101 -10.03 14.36 34.33
CA SER A 101 -10.46 13.80 35.63
C SER A 101 -9.74 12.53 36.08
N ALA A 102 -8.89 11.93 35.24
CA ALA A 102 -8.30 10.62 35.51
C ALA A 102 -6.76 10.65 35.43
N ARG A 103 -6.09 11.05 36.51
CA ARG A 103 -4.63 10.96 36.67
C ARG A 103 -4.30 9.98 37.79
N GLY A 104 -3.67 8.86 37.47
CA GLY A 104 -3.24 7.87 38.47
C GLY A 104 -3.65 6.44 38.13
N LEU A 105 -3.66 5.55 39.13
CA LEU A 105 -4.16 4.18 39.00
C LEU A 105 -5.68 4.21 38.76
N LEU A 106 -6.15 3.45 37.78
CA LEU A 106 -7.56 3.32 37.44
C LEU A 106 -8.07 1.97 37.92
N GLU A 107 -8.88 1.99 38.96
CA GLU A 107 -9.63 0.81 39.39
C GLU A 107 -10.92 0.72 38.56
N HIS A 108 -10.87 -0.05 37.47
CA HIS A 108 -12.02 -0.35 36.63
C HIS A 108 -12.14 -1.86 36.54
N GLY A 109 -13.25 -2.42 37.02
CA GLY A 109 -13.42 -3.87 37.20
C GLY A 109 -13.34 -4.71 35.92
N LYS A 110 -13.21 -4.08 34.74
CA LYS A 110 -13.04 -4.74 33.44
C LYS A 110 -11.66 -4.51 32.80
N LEU A 111 -10.81 -3.66 33.37
CA LEU A 111 -9.45 -3.39 32.90
C LEU A 111 -8.43 -4.18 33.73
N PRO A 112 -7.18 -4.38 33.24
CA PRO A 112 -6.13 -4.97 34.06
C PRO A 112 -5.92 -4.22 35.38
N ASN A 113 -5.64 -4.95 36.46
CA ASN A 113 -5.41 -4.36 37.79
C ASN A 113 -4.29 -3.29 37.82
N ARG A 114 -3.39 -3.31 36.83
CA ARG A 114 -2.32 -2.32 36.66
C ARG A 114 -2.63 -1.38 35.49
N THR A 115 -3.73 -0.66 35.59
CA THR A 115 -4.12 0.35 34.59
C THR A 115 -3.86 1.75 35.12
N PHE A 116 -3.21 2.60 34.32
CA PHE A 116 -2.81 3.95 34.70
C PHE A 116 -3.31 4.99 33.69
N GLY A 117 -3.95 6.06 34.17
CA GLY A 117 -4.35 7.22 33.37
C GLY A 117 -3.19 8.20 33.15
N ARG A 118 -2.08 7.73 32.58
CA ARG A 118 -0.90 8.54 32.26
C ARG A 118 -0.04 7.85 31.20
N ARG A 119 0.93 8.58 30.63
CA ARG A 119 1.99 7.98 29.79
C ARG A 119 2.90 7.10 30.65
N ILE A 120 3.53 6.11 29.99
CA ILE A 120 4.62 5.32 30.57
C ILE A 120 5.77 6.28 30.96
N ALA A 121 6.31 6.10 32.15
CA ALA A 121 7.42 6.87 32.68
C ALA A 121 8.67 5.99 32.84
N GLU A 122 9.84 6.61 32.96
CA GLU A 122 11.12 5.91 33.18
C GLU A 122 11.08 4.97 34.40
N THR A 123 10.37 5.35 35.47
CA THR A 123 10.20 4.51 36.67
C THR A 123 9.45 3.21 36.38
N ASP A 124 8.52 3.21 35.43
CA ASP A 124 7.82 1.98 35.02
C ASP A 124 8.75 1.04 34.25
N LEU A 125 9.60 1.62 33.40
CA LEU A 125 10.60 0.88 32.63
C LEU A 125 11.64 0.23 33.56
N VAL A 126 12.14 0.99 34.55
CA VAL A 126 13.05 0.48 35.59
C VAL A 126 12.37 -0.64 36.39
N GLY A 127 11.12 -0.45 36.82
CA GLY A 127 10.38 -1.50 37.53
C GLY A 127 10.24 -2.78 36.72
N ALA A 128 9.99 -2.68 35.41
CA ALA A 128 9.96 -3.82 34.51
C ALA A 128 11.33 -4.49 34.31
N LEU A 129 12.42 -3.71 34.33
CA LEU A 129 13.79 -4.22 34.26
C LEU A 129 14.23 -4.92 35.54
N ASP A 130 13.78 -4.49 36.71
CA ASP A 130 14.17 -5.07 37.99
C ASP A 130 13.32 -6.30 38.34
N GLY A 131 12.08 -6.32 37.87
CA GLY A 131 11.18 -7.44 38.02
C GLY A 131 10.64 -7.62 39.44
N TRP A 132 10.17 -8.83 39.76
CA TRP A 132 9.51 -9.13 41.05
C TRP A 132 10.45 -9.15 42.27
N LYS A 133 11.78 -9.11 42.08
CA LYS A 133 12.73 -9.08 43.21
C LYS A 133 13.00 -7.63 43.61
N GLU A 134 12.30 -7.16 44.64
CA GLU A 134 12.60 -5.88 45.28
C GLU A 134 14.04 -5.85 45.81
N GLY A 135 14.81 -4.82 45.44
CA GLY A 135 15.87 -4.31 46.32
C GLY A 135 17.26 -4.96 46.26
N LEU A 136 17.74 -5.43 45.10
CA LEU A 136 19.19 -5.64 44.92
C LEU A 136 19.82 -4.38 44.32
N PRO A 137 20.76 -3.71 45.01
CA PRO A 137 21.43 -2.52 44.47
C PRO A 137 22.17 -2.84 43.18
N GLY A 138 21.94 -2.07 42.11
CA GLY A 138 22.86 -2.05 40.95
C GLY A 138 22.52 -2.93 39.75
N GLY A 139 21.28 -3.40 39.58
CA GLY A 139 20.85 -4.03 38.33
C GLY A 139 21.28 -5.49 38.14
N GLU A 140 21.48 -6.23 39.24
CA GLU A 140 21.74 -7.67 39.20
C GLU A 140 20.63 -8.41 38.43
N GLY A 141 21.03 -9.26 37.47
CA GLY A 141 20.10 -10.06 36.64
C GLY A 141 19.63 -9.39 35.34
N ARG A 142 19.79 -8.07 35.17
CA ARG A 142 19.44 -7.35 33.92
C ARG A 142 20.19 -7.86 32.69
N HIS A 143 21.38 -8.44 32.87
CA HIS A 143 22.16 -9.08 31.80
C HIS A 143 21.47 -10.31 31.18
N ARG A 144 20.41 -10.83 31.80
CA ARG A 144 19.54 -11.91 31.27
C ARG A 144 18.16 -11.38 30.85
N THR A 145 17.99 -10.08 30.79
CA THR A 145 16.79 -9.41 30.30
C THR A 145 16.91 -9.09 28.82
N VAL A 146 15.80 -9.18 28.10
CA VAL A 146 15.66 -8.65 26.73
C VAL A 146 14.45 -7.73 26.70
N CYS A 147 14.62 -6.57 26.08
CA CYS A 147 13.57 -5.57 25.89
C CYS A 147 13.21 -5.49 24.41
N TYR A 148 11.93 -5.53 24.10
CA TYR A 148 11.41 -5.13 22.79
C TYR A 148 10.59 -3.87 22.95
N VAL A 149 10.93 -2.83 22.22
CA VAL A 149 10.27 -1.53 22.23
C VAL A 149 9.71 -1.25 20.85
N CYS A 150 8.43 -0.94 20.78
CA CYS A 150 7.76 -0.64 19.51
C CYS A 150 6.59 0.33 19.74
N GLY A 151 6.55 1.44 19.00
CA GLY A 151 5.56 2.48 19.20
C GLY A 151 5.89 3.78 18.45
N PRO A 152 5.27 4.91 18.83
CA PRO A 152 5.58 6.21 18.25
C PRO A 152 7.06 6.58 18.38
N GLN A 153 7.64 7.22 17.35
CA GLN A 153 9.08 7.50 17.26
C GLN A 153 9.66 8.19 18.51
N LYS A 154 9.00 9.25 18.99
CA LYS A 154 9.44 9.96 20.20
C LYS A 154 9.54 9.03 21.41
N MET A 155 8.56 8.14 21.59
CA MET A 155 8.57 7.13 22.65
C MET A 155 9.68 6.11 22.43
N THR A 156 9.83 5.57 21.22
CA THR A 156 10.85 4.54 20.97
C THR A 156 12.25 5.09 21.15
N ASP A 157 12.56 6.28 20.64
CA ASP A 157 13.90 6.87 20.72
C ASP A 157 14.27 7.20 22.17
N GLU A 158 13.33 7.79 22.93
CA GLU A 158 13.49 8.07 24.37
C GLU A 158 13.70 6.79 25.16
N PHE A 159 12.83 5.79 24.99
CA PHE A 159 12.84 4.58 25.81
C PHE A 159 14.02 3.68 25.47
N VAL A 160 14.39 3.52 24.19
CA VAL A 160 15.56 2.73 23.80
C VAL A 160 16.84 3.39 24.31
N GLY A 161 16.97 4.71 24.14
CA GLY A 161 18.11 5.47 24.64
C GLY A 161 18.24 5.41 26.16
N PHE A 162 17.11 5.41 26.88
CA PHE A 162 17.06 5.27 28.33
C PHE A 162 17.41 3.84 28.79
N LEU A 163 16.74 2.83 28.23
CA LEU A 163 16.90 1.41 28.60
C LEU A 163 18.32 0.91 28.34
N ALA A 164 18.93 1.29 27.20
CA ALA A 164 20.29 0.88 26.84
C ALA A 164 21.37 1.47 27.77
N LYS A 165 21.08 2.56 28.49
CA LYS A 165 21.98 3.21 29.45
C LYS A 165 21.84 2.67 30.88
N GLN A 166 20.87 1.79 31.14
CA GLN A 166 20.65 1.26 32.48
C GLN A 166 21.76 0.30 32.89
N GLY A 167 22.30 0.48 34.11
CA GLY A 167 23.31 -0.42 34.66
C GLY A 167 22.84 -1.88 34.62
N GLY A 168 23.69 -2.78 34.11
CA GLY A 168 23.39 -4.21 33.93
C GLY A 168 22.67 -4.57 32.64
N MET A 169 22.23 -3.61 31.81
CA MET A 169 21.67 -3.86 30.48
C MET A 169 22.73 -3.78 29.40
N GLY A 170 22.77 -4.77 28.51
CA GLY A 170 23.53 -4.71 27.27
C GLY A 170 22.72 -3.96 26.20
N PRO A 171 23.28 -2.98 25.46
CA PRO A 171 22.58 -2.30 24.37
C PRO A 171 22.03 -3.27 23.32
N GLU A 172 22.71 -4.38 23.06
CA GLU A 172 22.31 -5.44 22.13
C GLU A 172 21.05 -6.21 22.57
N ARG A 173 20.61 -6.02 23.82
CA ARG A 173 19.41 -6.65 24.41
C ARG A 173 18.21 -5.73 24.41
N VAL A 174 18.36 -4.49 23.94
CA VAL A 174 17.27 -3.52 23.76
C VAL A 174 16.97 -3.43 22.27
N LEU A 175 15.91 -4.11 21.85
CA LEU A 175 15.49 -4.23 20.47
C LEU A 175 14.40 -3.20 20.18
N CYS A 176 14.54 -2.48 19.08
CA CYS A 176 13.56 -1.51 18.62
C CYS A 176 13.13 -1.85 17.20
N GLU A 177 11.82 -1.73 16.95
CA GLU A 177 11.28 -1.85 15.61
C GLU A 177 10.54 -0.57 15.27
N LYS A 178 10.96 0.07 14.18
CA LYS A 178 10.32 1.27 13.66
C LYS A 178 9.39 0.84 12.52
N TRP A 179 8.09 0.81 12.77
CA TRP A 179 7.05 0.47 11.77
C TRP A 179 6.70 1.65 10.85
N ARG A 180 7.71 2.37 10.38
CA ARG A 180 7.51 3.47 9.43
C ARG A 180 8.63 3.44 8.41
N ILE A 181 8.26 3.70 7.17
CA ILE A 181 9.22 4.17 6.17
C ILE A 181 9.56 5.58 6.59
N GLU A 182 10.79 5.77 7.06
CA GLU A 182 11.34 7.09 7.30
C GLU A 182 11.84 7.62 5.97
N VAL A 183 11.21 8.69 5.51
CA VAL A 183 11.68 9.47 4.37
C VAL A 183 12.42 10.66 4.97
N SER A 184 13.74 10.60 4.91
CA SER A 184 14.58 11.75 5.24
C SER A 184 15.10 12.33 3.94
N VAL A 185 15.02 13.65 3.83
CA VAL A 185 15.64 14.43 2.76
C VAL A 185 16.37 15.55 3.47
N ASN A 186 17.69 15.56 3.38
CA ASN A 186 18.50 16.67 3.88
C ASN A 186 18.90 17.61 2.73
N LEU A 187 19.41 18.79 3.07
CA LEU A 187 19.80 19.79 2.07
C LEU A 187 20.92 19.29 1.16
N ASP A 188 21.85 18.49 1.70
CA ASP A 188 22.93 17.90 0.91
C ASP A 188 22.38 16.93 -0.14
N ASP A 189 21.38 16.10 0.20
CA ASP A 189 20.71 15.20 -0.75
C ASP A 189 20.09 15.98 -1.93
N VAL A 190 19.47 17.13 -1.63
CA VAL A 190 18.85 18.01 -2.64
C VAL A 190 19.93 18.71 -3.47
N GLN A 191 20.98 19.23 -2.85
CA GLN A 191 22.07 19.93 -3.54
C GLN A 191 22.91 18.99 -4.41
N GLN A 192 23.04 17.72 -4.00
CA GLN A 192 23.80 16.69 -4.72
C GLN A 192 22.94 15.89 -5.69
N PHE A 193 21.61 16.13 -5.73
CA PHE A 193 20.74 15.44 -6.66
C PHE A 193 21.21 15.69 -8.11
N GLN A 194 21.53 14.61 -8.81
CA GLN A 194 21.89 14.64 -10.21
C GLN A 194 21.13 13.55 -10.97
N ALA A 195 20.54 13.95 -12.11
CA ALA A 195 20.04 12.99 -13.06
C ALA A 195 21.19 12.13 -13.59
N VAL A 196 20.98 10.83 -13.65
CA VAL A 196 21.95 9.91 -14.24
C VAL A 196 21.82 10.03 -15.76
N VAL A 197 22.92 10.31 -16.45
CA VAL A 197 22.95 10.33 -17.91
C VAL A 197 23.76 9.13 -18.40
N ALA A 198 23.18 8.35 -19.30
CA ALA A 198 23.81 7.22 -19.96
C ALA A 198 23.83 7.48 -21.47
N GLU A 199 25.02 7.66 -22.05
CA GLU A 199 25.17 7.63 -23.49
C GLU A 199 25.13 6.19 -23.96
N VAL A 200 24.20 5.87 -24.87
CA VAL A 200 24.02 4.50 -25.38
C VAL A 200 24.52 4.44 -26.82
N PRO A 201 25.68 3.81 -27.07
CA PRO A 201 26.22 3.69 -28.42
C PRO A 201 25.28 2.92 -29.34
N PHE A 202 25.14 3.38 -30.59
CA PHE A 202 24.32 2.69 -31.59
C PHE A 202 24.80 1.27 -31.90
N SER A 203 26.09 0.96 -31.64
CA SER A 203 26.62 -0.39 -31.75
C SER A 203 26.03 -1.37 -30.73
N GLU A 204 25.63 -0.87 -29.56
CA GLU A 204 25.03 -1.64 -28.47
C GLU A 204 23.52 -1.67 -28.63
N PHE A 205 22.89 -0.50 -28.76
CA PHE A 205 21.47 -0.36 -29.00
C PHE A 205 21.20 0.03 -30.45
N LYS A 206 20.95 -0.98 -31.29
CA LYS A 206 20.78 -0.84 -32.75
C LYS A 206 19.42 -0.28 -33.17
N HIS A 207 18.92 0.70 -32.44
CA HIS A 207 17.69 1.43 -32.72
C HIS A 207 17.91 2.92 -32.54
N SER A 208 17.49 3.72 -33.51
CA SER A 208 17.38 5.17 -33.34
C SER A 208 16.08 5.53 -32.62
N TYR A 209 16.02 6.74 -32.06
CA TYR A 209 14.77 7.25 -31.47
C TYR A 209 13.63 7.28 -32.50
N GLU A 210 13.93 7.72 -33.74
CA GLU A 210 12.96 7.78 -34.82
C GLU A 210 12.41 6.39 -35.18
N GLU A 211 13.26 5.36 -35.24
CA GLU A 211 12.83 3.98 -35.48
C GLU A 211 11.92 3.48 -34.35
N LEU A 212 12.27 3.77 -33.09
CA LEU A 212 11.42 3.43 -31.95
C LEU A 212 10.07 4.15 -32.03
N ALA A 213 10.06 5.44 -32.35
CA ALA A 213 8.85 6.25 -32.48
C ALA A 213 7.93 5.74 -33.60
N ILE A 214 8.49 5.39 -34.77
CA ILE A 214 7.73 4.78 -35.88
C ILE A 214 7.09 3.46 -35.45
N SER A 215 7.75 2.70 -34.57
CA SER A 215 7.22 1.45 -33.99
C SER A 215 6.36 1.66 -32.73
N ASN A 216 6.00 2.90 -32.39
CA ASN A 216 5.22 3.28 -31.22
C ASN A 216 5.82 2.84 -29.88
N MET A 217 7.15 2.92 -29.74
CA MET A 217 7.89 2.66 -28.48
C MET A 217 7.53 1.30 -27.85
N PRO A 218 7.83 0.17 -28.53
CA PRO A 218 7.39 -1.15 -28.11
C PRO A 218 8.03 -1.56 -26.77
N PRO A 219 7.24 -2.04 -25.78
CA PRO A 219 7.74 -2.35 -24.44
C PRO A 219 8.96 -3.27 -24.41
N GLY A 220 8.99 -4.27 -25.31
CA GLY A 220 10.08 -5.25 -25.38
C GLY A 220 11.44 -4.65 -25.76
N LEU A 221 11.48 -3.54 -26.51
CA LEU A 221 12.73 -2.85 -26.83
C LEU A 221 13.18 -1.89 -25.70
N LEU A 222 12.25 -1.41 -24.89
CA LEU A 222 12.52 -0.48 -23.78
C LEU A 222 13.08 -1.17 -22.52
N VAL A 223 13.03 -2.50 -22.46
CA VAL A 223 13.61 -3.32 -21.39
C VAL A 223 14.89 -4.05 -21.83
N SER A 224 15.50 -3.61 -22.93
CA SER A 224 16.75 -4.16 -23.45
C SER A 224 17.90 -4.00 -22.44
N ASP A 225 18.76 -5.03 -22.34
CA ASP A 225 20.01 -4.98 -21.56
C ASP A 225 20.98 -3.87 -22.04
N SER A 226 20.79 -3.34 -23.25
CA SER A 226 21.59 -2.25 -23.80
C SER A 226 21.19 -0.87 -23.24
N LEU A 227 20.01 -0.76 -22.61
CA LEU A 227 19.58 0.47 -21.95
C LEU A 227 19.89 0.39 -20.46
N ARG A 228 20.28 1.52 -19.87
CA ARG A 228 20.30 1.62 -18.41
C ARG A 228 18.86 1.74 -17.93
N LEU A 229 18.51 0.99 -16.90
CA LEU A 229 17.17 0.97 -16.33
C LEU A 229 17.22 1.37 -14.86
N LEU A 230 16.19 2.05 -14.37
CA LEU A 230 15.95 2.22 -12.94
C LEU A 230 15.36 0.90 -12.35
N PRO A 231 15.48 0.67 -11.03
CA PRO A 231 14.96 -0.56 -10.42
C PRO A 231 13.42 -0.57 -10.35
N ASP A 232 12.81 -1.75 -10.53
CA ASP A 232 11.37 -1.98 -10.33
C ASP A 232 10.98 -1.99 -8.86
N THR A 233 11.86 -2.54 -8.03
CA THR A 233 11.67 -2.73 -6.61
C THR A 233 12.87 -2.18 -5.85
N PRO A 234 12.66 -1.65 -4.64
CA PRO A 234 13.75 -1.21 -3.77
C PRO A 234 14.81 -2.30 -3.60
N ASP A 235 16.04 -2.05 -4.05
CA ASP A 235 17.18 -2.85 -3.61
C ASP A 235 17.55 -2.37 -2.21
N ILE A 236 17.13 -3.13 -1.20
CA ILE A 236 17.37 -2.77 0.21
C ILE A 236 18.88 -2.88 0.48
N THR A 237 19.55 -1.73 0.57
CA THR A 237 20.94 -1.62 0.99
C THR A 237 21.05 -1.05 2.39
N ASP A 238 22.20 -1.23 3.05
CA ASP A 238 22.47 -0.61 4.36
C ASP A 238 22.45 0.93 4.30
N SER A 239 22.63 1.52 3.10
CA SER A 239 22.56 2.96 2.84
C SER A 239 21.16 3.50 2.52
N GLY A 240 20.13 2.65 2.51
CA GLY A 240 18.75 3.03 2.16
C GLY A 240 18.43 2.82 0.69
N VAL A 241 17.30 3.40 0.26
CA VAL A 241 16.74 3.26 -1.10
C VAL A 241 16.41 4.67 -1.61
N PRO A 242 16.71 5.02 -2.88
CA PRO A 242 16.34 6.32 -3.41
C PRO A 242 14.83 6.54 -3.32
N VAL A 243 14.42 7.74 -2.91
CA VAL A 243 13.00 8.15 -2.93
C VAL A 243 12.58 8.52 -4.35
N PHE A 244 13.44 9.28 -5.03
CA PHE A 244 13.23 9.75 -6.39
C PHE A 244 14.54 9.62 -7.17
N ALA A 245 14.46 9.20 -8.42
CA ALA A 245 15.62 9.12 -9.31
C ALA A 245 15.22 9.43 -10.76
N VAL A 246 16.15 10.03 -11.50
CA VAL A 246 15.98 10.39 -12.91
C VAL A 246 17.11 9.77 -13.70
N LEU A 247 16.79 9.15 -14.83
CA LEU A 247 17.74 8.52 -15.73
C LEU A 247 17.45 8.90 -17.18
N ALA A 248 18.41 9.51 -17.86
CA ALA A 248 18.36 9.81 -19.27
C ALA A 248 19.25 8.82 -20.04
N ASN A 249 18.66 8.01 -20.92
CA ASN A 249 19.39 7.26 -21.93
C ASN A 249 19.44 8.10 -23.22
N ILE A 250 20.64 8.59 -23.57
CA ILE A 250 20.87 9.32 -24.82
C ILE A 250 21.10 8.29 -25.92
N VAL A 251 20.13 8.18 -26.83
CA VAL A 251 20.17 7.27 -27.97
C VAL A 251 20.38 8.07 -29.25
N ARG A 252 20.67 7.38 -30.36
CA ARG A 252 20.82 8.04 -31.65
C ARG A 252 19.54 8.79 -32.02
N GLY A 253 19.62 10.12 -32.07
CA GLY A 253 18.52 10.98 -32.52
C GLY A 253 17.48 11.34 -31.44
N GLY A 254 17.70 11.00 -30.16
CA GLY A 254 16.75 11.40 -29.11
C GLY A 254 17.15 10.95 -27.71
N VAL A 255 16.23 11.14 -26.75
CA VAL A 255 16.42 10.78 -25.34
C VAL A 255 15.26 9.94 -24.85
N LEU A 256 15.57 8.89 -24.08
CA LEU A 256 14.60 8.13 -23.30
C LEU A 256 14.80 8.49 -21.83
N LEU A 257 13.84 9.22 -21.26
CA LEU A 257 13.91 9.67 -19.87
C LEU A 257 13.03 8.79 -18.98
N ALA A 258 13.63 8.22 -17.94
CA ALA A 258 12.94 7.43 -16.93
C ALA A 258 12.89 8.20 -15.60
N LEU A 259 11.69 8.26 -15.01
CA LEU A 259 11.44 8.79 -13.68
C LEU A 259 11.10 7.64 -12.75
N TYR A 260 11.74 7.59 -11.59
CA TYR A 260 11.45 6.64 -10.52
C TYR A 260 10.98 7.40 -9.29
N LEU A 261 9.88 6.95 -8.69
CA LEU A 261 9.37 7.45 -7.41
C LEU A 261 9.00 6.25 -6.55
N HIS A 262 9.57 6.18 -5.35
CA HIS A 262 9.29 5.11 -4.41
C HIS A 262 7.82 5.16 -3.97
N HIS A 263 7.02 4.19 -4.41
CA HIS A 263 5.55 4.28 -4.30
C HIS A 263 5.03 4.36 -2.85
N SER A 264 5.77 3.90 -1.85
CA SER A 264 5.36 4.10 -0.45
C SER A 264 5.42 5.56 0.03
N VAL A 265 6.12 6.44 -0.70
CA VAL A 265 6.26 7.86 -0.36
C VAL A 265 5.09 8.66 -0.93
N ALA A 266 4.80 8.46 -2.21
CA ALA A 266 3.77 9.17 -2.95
C ALA A 266 3.16 8.28 -4.05
N ASP A 267 1.93 8.60 -4.44
CA ASP A 267 1.23 7.95 -5.55
C ASP A 267 1.49 8.69 -6.87
N LEU A 268 0.76 8.31 -7.93
CA LEU A 268 0.89 8.89 -9.26
C LEU A 268 0.58 10.39 -9.31
N GLN A 269 -0.30 10.88 -8.44
CA GLN A 269 -0.55 12.33 -8.37
C GLN A 269 0.72 13.03 -7.89
N GLY A 270 1.40 12.50 -6.87
CA GLY A 270 2.68 13.04 -6.43
C GLY A 270 3.75 12.99 -7.54
N LEU A 271 3.77 11.95 -8.37
CA LEU A 271 4.65 11.92 -9.56
C LEU A 271 4.28 13.02 -10.57
N ALA A 272 2.99 13.21 -10.85
CA ALA A 272 2.51 14.29 -11.71
C ALA A 272 2.91 15.67 -11.17
N ASP A 273 2.84 15.87 -9.86
CA ASP A 273 3.22 17.13 -9.23
C ASP A 273 4.73 17.36 -9.32
N ILE A 274 5.56 16.33 -9.17
CA ILE A 274 7.00 16.42 -9.46
C ILE A 274 7.23 16.83 -10.92
N MET A 275 6.55 16.20 -11.89
CA MET A 275 6.69 16.54 -13.31
C MET A 275 6.35 18.00 -13.58
N ARG A 276 5.24 18.50 -13.01
CA ARG A 276 4.83 19.91 -13.12
C ARG A 276 5.84 20.85 -12.47
N LEU A 277 6.37 20.50 -11.30
CA LEU A 277 7.38 21.31 -10.62
C LEU A 277 8.69 21.38 -11.42
N MET A 278 9.11 20.26 -12.01
CA MET A 278 10.29 20.20 -12.87
C MET A 278 10.09 20.90 -14.21
N SER A 279 8.86 20.98 -14.70
CA SER A 279 8.50 21.68 -15.94
C SER A 279 8.21 23.17 -15.72
N GLY A 280 7.92 23.56 -14.47
CA GLY A 280 7.57 24.92 -14.08
C GLY A 280 8.76 25.88 -14.07
N SER A 281 8.43 27.18 -14.22
CA SER A 281 9.28 28.39 -14.31
C SER A 281 10.82 28.21 -14.42
N PRO A 282 11.47 28.77 -15.46
CA PRO A 282 12.93 28.70 -15.65
C PRO A 282 13.74 29.46 -14.58
N GLN A 283 13.08 30.12 -13.62
CA GLN A 283 13.76 30.77 -12.50
C GLN A 283 13.85 29.81 -11.31
N PRO A 284 15.06 29.54 -10.78
CA PRO A 284 15.24 28.76 -9.56
C PRO A 284 14.41 29.36 -8.44
N ARG A 285 13.49 28.58 -7.88
CA ARG A 285 12.79 28.96 -6.65
C ARG A 285 13.75 28.78 -5.49
N GLU A 286 14.10 29.87 -4.81
CA GLU A 286 14.85 29.78 -3.57
C GLU A 286 13.96 29.12 -2.50
N LEU A 287 14.40 27.96 -1.99
CA LEU A 287 13.72 27.22 -0.92
C LEU A 287 14.49 27.46 0.37
N LYS A 288 13.82 28.01 1.39
CA LYS A 288 14.42 28.16 2.72
C LYS A 288 14.20 26.88 3.51
N GLU A 289 15.20 26.49 4.28
CA GLU A 289 15.14 25.29 5.14
C GLU A 289 13.93 25.32 6.09
N ILE A 290 13.59 26.49 6.64
CA ILE A 290 12.42 26.65 7.51
C ILE A 290 11.09 26.38 6.79
N ASP A 291 10.99 26.74 5.51
CA ASP A 291 9.78 26.50 4.71
C ASP A 291 9.65 25.01 4.37
N LEU A 292 10.78 24.34 4.08
CA LEU A 292 10.83 22.89 3.84
C LEU A 292 10.46 22.10 5.08
N ALA A 293 10.99 22.48 6.25
CA ALA A 293 10.67 21.83 7.51
C ALA A 293 9.17 21.98 7.86
N ALA A 294 8.62 23.19 7.73
CA ALA A 294 7.20 23.43 7.97
C ALA A 294 6.31 22.65 6.99
N HIS A 295 6.69 22.57 5.71
CA HIS A 295 5.96 21.78 4.73
C HIS A 295 6.03 20.27 5.03
N ALA A 296 7.20 19.76 5.39
CA ALA A 296 7.37 18.36 5.78
C ALA A 296 6.55 17.99 7.03
N GLU A 297 6.48 18.89 8.00
CA GLU A 297 5.64 18.75 9.20
C GLU A 297 4.16 18.70 8.82
N ALA A 298 3.66 19.66 8.03
CA ALA A 298 2.27 19.69 7.57
C ALA A 298 1.86 18.44 6.77
N GLN A 299 2.73 17.96 5.87
CA GLN A 299 2.52 16.71 5.13
C GLN A 299 2.48 15.50 6.08
N SER A 300 3.33 15.47 7.11
CA SER A 300 3.36 14.40 8.11
C SER A 300 2.11 14.39 8.99
N GLU A 301 1.65 15.56 9.44
CA GLU A 301 0.41 15.72 10.19
C GLU A 301 -0.80 15.24 9.37
N THR A 302 -0.86 15.61 8.09
CA THR A 302 -1.93 15.16 7.19
C THR A 302 -1.92 13.63 7.03
N ARG A 303 -0.75 13.00 6.89
CA ARG A 303 -0.62 11.53 6.86
C ARG A 303 -1.09 10.89 8.17
N GLU A 304 -0.75 11.49 9.30
CA GLU A 304 -1.19 11.02 10.63
C GLU A 304 -2.71 11.16 10.79
N GLU A 305 -3.30 12.26 10.35
CA GLU A 305 -4.75 12.46 10.39
C GLU A 305 -5.50 11.49 9.49
N LEU A 306 -5.00 11.26 8.26
CA LEU A 306 -5.56 10.28 7.35
C LEU A 306 -5.55 8.87 7.97
N THR A 307 -4.45 8.50 8.63
CA THR A 307 -4.28 7.19 9.25
C THR A 307 -4.89 7.07 10.65
N ARG A 308 -5.46 8.13 11.23
CA ARG A 308 -6.04 8.04 12.57
C ARG A 308 -7.35 7.22 12.53
N SER A 309 -7.40 6.11 13.26
CA SER A 309 -8.69 5.45 13.55
C SER A 309 -9.57 6.41 14.34
N LYS A 310 -10.73 6.74 13.78
CA LYS A 310 -11.85 7.28 14.55
C LYS A 310 -12.67 6.07 14.97
N PRO A 311 -13.05 5.92 16.26
CA PRO A 311 -13.96 4.86 16.67
C PRO A 311 -15.26 5.06 15.91
N THR A 312 -15.40 4.34 14.79
CA THR A 312 -16.66 4.26 14.09
C THR A 312 -17.46 3.22 14.86
N VAL A 313 -18.62 3.64 15.36
CA VAL A 313 -19.67 2.73 15.77
C VAL A 313 -20.17 2.05 14.51
N SER A 314 -19.42 1.08 14.00
CA SER A 314 -19.88 0.20 12.94
C SER A 314 -19.62 -1.21 13.40
N ASP A 315 -20.71 -1.82 13.81
CA ASP A 315 -20.87 -3.24 13.97
C ASP A 315 -20.23 -3.91 12.74
N TYR A 316 -19.24 -4.80 12.93
CA TYR A 316 -18.52 -5.50 11.85
C TYR A 316 -19.46 -6.34 10.93
N THR A 317 -20.76 -6.28 11.19
CA THR A 317 -21.90 -6.89 10.53
C THR A 317 -22.46 -6.08 9.35
N GLU A 318 -22.14 -4.77 9.20
CA GLU A 318 -22.76 -3.92 8.15
C GLU A 318 -22.09 -3.98 6.77
N HIS A 319 -20.92 -4.62 6.64
CA HIS A 319 -20.34 -4.95 5.32
C HIS A 319 -20.09 -6.45 5.14
N PRO A 320 -21.15 -7.29 5.07
CA PRO A 320 -21.04 -8.70 4.75
C PRO A 320 -20.26 -8.93 3.46
N ASP A 321 -20.40 -8.04 2.48
CA ASP A 321 -19.75 -8.15 1.17
C ASP A 321 -18.22 -8.05 1.23
N TYR A 322 -17.66 -7.29 2.19
CA TYR A 322 -16.20 -7.18 2.35
C TYR A 322 -15.60 -8.44 2.99
N ILE A 323 -16.23 -8.95 4.06
CA ILE A 323 -15.82 -10.21 4.71
C ILE A 323 -16.08 -11.39 3.77
N GLN A 324 -17.18 -11.37 3.01
CA GLN A 324 -17.54 -12.42 2.06
C GLN A 324 -16.68 -12.37 0.79
N SER A 325 -16.25 -11.19 0.32
CA SER A 325 -15.24 -11.03 -0.75
C SER A 325 -13.87 -11.56 -0.31
N ARG A 326 -13.46 -11.27 0.93
CA ARG A 326 -12.22 -11.80 1.54
C ARG A 326 -12.28 -13.31 1.80
N MET A 327 -13.43 -13.88 2.12
CA MET A 327 -13.60 -15.33 2.31
C MET A 327 -13.80 -16.10 0.99
N ARG A 328 -14.41 -15.50 -0.04
CA ARG A 328 -14.61 -16.14 -1.36
C ARG A 328 -13.35 -16.13 -2.23
N SER A 329 -12.51 -15.10 -2.15
CA SER A 329 -11.19 -15.08 -2.81
C SER A 329 -10.27 -16.20 -2.32
N VAL A 330 -10.40 -16.62 -1.06
CA VAL A 330 -9.65 -17.76 -0.49
C VAL A 330 -10.03 -19.11 -1.11
N ALA A 331 -11.20 -19.22 -1.76
CA ALA A 331 -11.73 -20.49 -2.27
C ALA A 331 -11.20 -20.90 -3.66
N LEU A 332 -10.43 -20.06 -4.37
CA LEU A 332 -9.77 -20.40 -5.63
C LEU A 332 -8.34 -19.84 -5.67
N ASN A 333 -7.48 -20.34 -4.78
CA ASN A 333 -6.05 -20.03 -4.80
C ASN A 333 -5.33 -20.87 -5.88
N SER A 334 -5.46 -20.50 -7.15
CA SER A 334 -4.42 -20.80 -8.13
C SER A 334 -3.55 -19.56 -8.25
N ALA A 335 -2.52 -19.45 -7.42
CA ALA A 335 -1.48 -18.45 -7.65
C ALA A 335 -0.76 -18.83 -8.96
N ILE A 336 -0.53 -17.84 -9.84
CA ILE A 336 0.45 -18.03 -10.91
C ILE A 336 1.78 -18.31 -10.22
N SER A 337 2.46 -19.41 -10.58
CA SER A 337 3.74 -19.76 -9.96
C SER A 337 4.73 -18.60 -10.14
N ASP A 338 5.62 -18.37 -9.17
CA ASP A 338 6.60 -17.28 -9.22
C ASP A 338 7.56 -17.35 -10.43
N THR A 339 7.50 -18.46 -11.18
CA THR A 339 8.32 -18.76 -12.37
C THR A 339 7.67 -18.44 -13.72
N GLU A 340 6.40 -18.02 -13.79
CA GLU A 340 5.79 -17.68 -15.09
C GLU A 340 6.10 -16.22 -15.49
N ASP A 341 6.85 -16.06 -16.58
CA ASP A 341 7.16 -14.76 -17.17
C ASP A 341 5.91 -14.13 -17.81
N GLY A 342 5.66 -12.86 -17.46
CA GLY A 342 4.60 -12.06 -18.06
C GLY A 342 4.94 -11.64 -19.49
N CYS A 343 3.95 -11.73 -20.38
CA CYS A 343 3.97 -11.17 -21.73
C CYS A 343 3.28 -9.80 -21.73
N CYS A 344 4.01 -8.77 -22.16
CA CYS A 344 3.52 -7.39 -22.24
C CYS A 344 3.20 -7.00 -23.68
N ARG A 345 2.05 -6.38 -23.90
CA ARG A 345 1.61 -5.76 -25.17
C ARG A 345 0.93 -4.44 -24.89
N ILE A 346 0.96 -3.52 -25.85
CA ILE A 346 0.13 -2.32 -25.81
C ILE A 346 -1.00 -2.48 -26.81
N LEU A 347 -2.23 -2.27 -26.36
CA LEU A 347 -3.42 -2.26 -27.21
C LEU A 347 -3.89 -0.82 -27.32
N ALA A 348 -3.92 -0.27 -28.53
CA ALA A 348 -4.44 1.07 -28.79
C ALA A 348 -5.94 0.99 -29.07
N PHE A 349 -6.76 1.50 -28.16
CA PHE A 349 -8.22 1.52 -28.28
C PHE A 349 -8.69 2.80 -28.95
N ASP A 350 -9.62 2.70 -29.89
CA ASP A 350 -10.25 3.89 -30.51
C ASP A 350 -11.08 4.65 -29.47
N LEU A 351 -10.66 5.87 -29.16
CA LEU A 351 -11.35 6.71 -28.18
C LEU A 351 -12.74 7.10 -28.66
N THR A 352 -12.91 7.31 -29.97
CA THR A 352 -14.19 7.70 -30.57
C THR A 352 -15.22 6.60 -30.33
N GLY A 353 -14.90 5.36 -30.68
CA GLY A 353 -15.78 4.21 -30.44
C GLY A 353 -16.11 3.97 -28.97
N ILE A 354 -15.17 4.22 -28.04
CA ILE A 354 -15.44 4.12 -26.60
C ILE A 354 -16.39 5.23 -26.13
N GLU A 355 -16.19 6.47 -26.59
CA GLU A 355 -17.04 7.60 -26.25
C GLU A 355 -18.45 7.48 -26.84
N GLU A 356 -18.58 6.95 -28.06
CA GLU A 356 -19.86 6.60 -28.67
C GLU A 356 -20.59 5.54 -27.85
N ALA A 357 -19.92 4.45 -27.48
CA ALA A 357 -20.50 3.42 -26.61
C ALA A 357 -20.96 4.01 -25.27
N LYS A 358 -20.16 4.87 -24.65
CA LYS A 358 -20.52 5.59 -23.42
C LYS A 358 -21.78 6.43 -23.62
N ASN A 359 -21.88 7.19 -24.71
CA ASN A 359 -23.03 8.05 -24.98
C ASN A 359 -24.30 7.21 -25.19
N GLU A 360 -24.24 6.14 -26.00
CA GLU A 360 -25.38 5.24 -26.25
C GLU A 360 -25.87 4.55 -24.96
N ILE A 361 -24.94 4.14 -24.09
CA ILE A 361 -25.25 3.57 -22.78
C ILE A 361 -26.03 4.57 -21.91
N ASN A 362 -25.53 5.81 -21.81
CA ASN A 362 -26.13 6.84 -20.98
C ASN A 362 -27.50 7.28 -21.51
N GLU A 363 -27.66 7.42 -22.83
CA GLU A 363 -28.94 7.76 -23.45
C GLU A 363 -30.02 6.74 -23.10
N ARG A 364 -29.72 5.44 -23.25
CA ARG A 364 -30.67 4.36 -22.89
C ARG A 364 -31.01 4.36 -21.41
N TRP A 365 -30.05 4.67 -20.54
CA TRP A 365 -30.27 4.73 -19.11
C TRP A 365 -31.24 5.83 -18.71
N HIS A 366 -31.06 7.03 -19.28
CA HIS A 366 -31.95 8.16 -19.06
C HIS A 366 -33.39 7.91 -19.54
N CYS A 367 -33.60 6.97 -20.48
CA CYS A 367 -34.94 6.57 -20.92
C CYS A 367 -35.64 5.54 -19.99
N ILE A 368 -34.92 4.84 -19.11
CA ILE A 368 -35.45 3.66 -18.37
C ILE A 368 -35.65 3.92 -16.87
N LEU A 369 -34.87 4.81 -16.24
CA LEU A 369 -34.88 5.00 -14.78
C LEU A 369 -35.07 6.47 -14.37
N ASP A 370 -36.15 6.78 -13.64
CA ASP A 370 -36.43 8.09 -13.00
C ASP A 370 -35.52 8.40 -11.79
N ASN A 371 -34.65 7.47 -11.39
CA ASN A 371 -33.82 7.60 -10.19
C ASN A 371 -32.44 8.22 -10.48
N GLY A 372 -32.42 9.52 -10.81
CA GLY A 372 -31.23 10.39 -10.80
C GLY A 372 -30.11 10.06 -11.83
N PRO A 373 -29.27 11.05 -12.21
CA PRO A 373 -28.26 10.84 -13.25
C PRO A 373 -26.99 10.19 -12.67
N LYS A 374 -26.97 8.85 -12.57
CA LYS A 374 -25.69 8.13 -12.48
C LYS A 374 -25.12 7.99 -13.89
N HIS A 375 -24.06 8.73 -14.17
CA HIS A 375 -23.44 8.79 -15.49
C HIS A 375 -22.31 7.77 -15.61
N ILE A 376 -22.32 6.99 -16.69
CA ILE A 376 -21.24 6.08 -17.06
C ILE A 376 -20.14 6.88 -17.76
N SER A 377 -18.89 6.67 -17.37
CA SER A 377 -17.72 7.27 -17.99
C SER A 377 -17.15 6.38 -19.11
N ALA A 378 -16.33 6.96 -19.99
CA ALA A 378 -15.59 6.21 -20.99
C ALA A 378 -14.64 5.17 -20.34
N PHE A 379 -14.07 5.49 -19.17
CA PHE A 379 -13.27 4.54 -18.40
C PHE A 379 -14.09 3.31 -17.97
N ASP A 380 -15.34 3.47 -17.53
CA ASP A 380 -16.20 2.34 -17.14
C ASP A 380 -16.47 1.41 -18.33
N CYS A 381 -16.60 1.98 -19.53
CA CYS A 381 -16.76 1.24 -20.78
C CYS A 381 -15.48 0.47 -21.14
N LEU A 382 -14.32 1.14 -21.11
CA LEU A 382 -13.02 0.50 -21.34
C LEU A 382 -12.76 -0.62 -20.33
N ALA A 383 -12.97 -0.37 -19.04
CA ALA A 383 -12.80 -1.36 -17.98
C ALA A 383 -13.71 -2.57 -18.18
N THR A 384 -14.95 -2.36 -18.63
CA THR A 384 -15.88 -3.44 -18.99
C THR A 384 -15.36 -4.27 -20.15
N ILE A 385 -14.91 -3.63 -21.23
CA ILE A 385 -14.36 -4.29 -22.43
C ILE A 385 -13.14 -5.14 -22.04
N LEU A 386 -12.19 -4.56 -21.32
CA LEU A 386 -10.98 -5.24 -20.84
C LEU A 386 -11.32 -6.42 -19.92
N TRP A 387 -12.19 -6.22 -18.93
CA TRP A 387 -12.51 -7.27 -17.97
C TRP A 387 -13.24 -8.44 -18.61
N LYS A 388 -14.19 -8.17 -19.50
CA LYS A 388 -14.82 -9.21 -20.32
C LYS A 388 -13.77 -9.94 -21.14
N ALA A 389 -12.87 -9.24 -21.84
CA ALA A 389 -11.89 -9.86 -22.75
C ALA A 389 -10.88 -10.73 -22.00
N VAL A 390 -10.26 -10.20 -20.95
CA VAL A 390 -9.31 -10.95 -20.10
C VAL A 390 -10.02 -12.13 -19.42
N GLY A 391 -11.23 -11.94 -18.89
CA GLY A 391 -11.99 -13.04 -18.27
C GLY A 391 -12.25 -14.21 -19.22
N ARG A 392 -12.56 -13.94 -20.51
CA ARG A 392 -12.70 -14.99 -21.54
C ARG A 392 -11.38 -15.61 -21.93
N ALA A 393 -10.34 -14.80 -22.14
CA ALA A 393 -9.02 -15.27 -22.53
C ALA A 393 -8.40 -16.20 -21.48
N SER A 394 -8.66 -15.91 -20.19
CA SER A 394 -8.20 -16.72 -19.07
C SER A 394 -9.00 -18.03 -18.88
N TRP A 395 -10.25 -18.09 -19.34
CA TRP A 395 -11.10 -19.30 -19.28
C TRP A 395 -11.85 -19.54 -20.60
N PRO A 396 -11.15 -19.94 -21.68
CA PRO A 396 -11.76 -20.12 -22.99
C PRO A 396 -12.80 -21.26 -23.02
N GLN A 397 -12.66 -22.26 -22.15
CA GLN A 397 -13.56 -23.41 -22.02
C GLN A 397 -14.50 -23.31 -20.80
N GLY A 398 -14.51 -22.17 -20.09
CA GLY A 398 -15.17 -22.02 -18.80
C GLY A 398 -14.38 -22.63 -17.63
N PRO A 399 -14.87 -22.53 -16.39
CA PRO A 399 -14.20 -23.11 -15.22
C PRO A 399 -14.11 -24.65 -15.36
N LEU A 400 -12.97 -25.23 -14.96
CA LEU A 400 -12.67 -26.66 -15.08
C LEU A 400 -13.69 -27.54 -14.33
N ASP A 401 -14.31 -27.00 -13.28
CA ASP A 401 -15.39 -27.64 -12.55
C ASP A 401 -16.75 -27.17 -13.05
N LYS A 402 -17.77 -28.06 -13.03
CA LYS A 402 -19.20 -27.76 -13.32
C LYS A 402 -19.82 -26.68 -12.40
N ASN A 403 -19.02 -26.01 -11.59
CA ASN A 403 -19.43 -24.99 -10.66
C ASN A 403 -19.63 -23.65 -11.42
N THR A 404 -20.84 -23.45 -11.93
CA THR A 404 -21.30 -22.22 -12.59
C THR A 404 -21.23 -20.96 -11.69
N ASN A 405 -20.90 -21.13 -10.41
CA ASN A 405 -20.76 -20.06 -9.40
C ASN A 405 -19.34 -19.49 -9.27
N CYS A 406 -18.42 -19.77 -10.21
CA CYS A 406 -17.09 -19.14 -10.20
C CYS A 406 -17.22 -17.62 -10.41
N LEU A 407 -16.89 -16.85 -9.36
CA LEU A 407 -16.86 -15.38 -9.41
C LEU A 407 -15.47 -14.89 -9.77
N LEU A 408 -15.40 -14.04 -10.79
CA LEU A 408 -14.23 -13.29 -11.17
C LEU A 408 -14.26 -11.92 -10.48
N SER A 409 -13.11 -11.37 -10.13
CA SER A 409 -13.01 -10.02 -9.55
C SER A 409 -12.24 -9.05 -10.44
N LEU A 410 -12.75 -7.82 -10.55
CA LEU A 410 -12.07 -6.68 -11.15
C LEU A 410 -11.73 -5.69 -10.04
N ARG A 411 -10.46 -5.29 -9.98
CA ARG A 411 -9.97 -4.30 -9.03
C ARG A 411 -9.54 -3.02 -9.74
N ILE A 412 -10.02 -1.88 -9.28
CA ILE A 412 -9.72 -0.57 -9.84
C ILE A 412 -9.17 0.33 -8.74
N HIS A 413 -8.02 0.97 -8.98
CA HIS A 413 -7.44 1.93 -8.05
C HIS A 413 -8.16 3.28 -8.12
N ILE A 414 -8.52 3.84 -6.96
CA ILE A 414 -9.31 5.07 -6.81
C ILE A 414 -8.52 6.08 -6.00
N ASN A 415 -8.36 7.28 -6.55
CA ASN A 415 -7.80 8.44 -5.85
C ASN A 415 -8.82 8.97 -4.84
N ILE A 416 -8.51 8.91 -3.55
CA ILE A 416 -9.46 9.25 -2.48
C ILE A 416 -9.38 10.72 -2.06
N ARG A 417 -8.48 11.54 -2.64
CA ARG A 417 -8.31 12.95 -2.24
C ARG A 417 -9.63 13.73 -2.24
N LYS A 418 -10.53 13.40 -3.19
CA LYS A 418 -11.87 14.02 -3.33
C LYS A 418 -13.01 13.21 -2.72
N HIS A 419 -12.73 12.03 -2.16
CA HIS A 419 -13.74 11.08 -1.66
C HIS A 419 -13.80 11.01 -0.13
N ILE A 420 -12.94 11.75 0.57
CA ILE A 420 -12.95 11.87 2.03
C ILE A 420 -13.73 13.13 2.39
N SER A 421 -14.76 13.00 3.24
CA SER A 421 -15.62 14.13 3.63
C SER A 421 -14.86 15.11 4.53
N PRO A 422 -15.35 16.35 4.69
CA PRO A 422 -14.54 17.46 5.19
C PRO A 422 -13.80 17.22 6.53
N PRO A 423 -12.52 17.63 6.60
CA PRO A 423 -11.78 18.26 5.51
C PRO A 423 -11.38 17.22 4.43
N MET A 424 -11.64 17.57 3.17
CA MET A 424 -11.02 16.88 2.03
C MET A 424 -9.50 16.95 2.20
N LEU A 425 -8.77 16.00 1.62
CA LEU A 425 -7.32 16.10 1.65
C LEU A 425 -6.89 17.39 0.92
N PRO A 426 -5.91 18.14 1.46
CA PRO A 426 -5.39 19.33 0.79
C PRO A 426 -4.99 19.03 -0.66
N GLU A 427 -5.19 19.98 -1.57
CA GLU A 427 -4.82 19.80 -2.98
C GLU A 427 -3.32 19.57 -3.16
N ASP A 428 -2.51 20.12 -2.26
CA ASP A 428 -1.06 19.94 -2.19
C ASP A 428 -0.63 18.72 -1.36
N TYR A 429 -1.55 17.83 -0.99
CA TYR A 429 -1.20 16.58 -0.32
C TYR A 429 -0.46 15.64 -1.28
N PHE A 430 0.84 15.49 -1.01
CA PHE A 430 1.79 14.79 -1.85
C PHE A 430 1.76 13.26 -1.62
N GLY A 431 1.32 12.83 -0.44
CA GLY A 431 1.38 11.42 -0.04
C GLY A 431 0.42 10.50 -0.79
N ASN A 432 0.51 9.21 -0.49
CA ASN A 432 -0.45 8.24 -1.02
C ASN A 432 -1.86 8.51 -0.49
N ALA A 433 -2.81 8.62 -1.42
CA ALA A 433 -4.25 8.68 -1.16
C ALA A 433 -4.97 7.84 -2.21
N VAL A 434 -4.71 6.53 -2.18
CA VAL A 434 -5.29 5.56 -3.10
C VAL A 434 -5.86 4.38 -2.33
N VAL A 435 -7.10 4.02 -2.64
CA VAL A 435 -7.70 2.72 -2.27
C VAL A 435 -8.13 2.02 -3.55
N HIS A 436 -8.86 0.92 -3.42
CA HIS A 436 -9.41 0.21 -4.57
C HIS A 436 -10.91 0.00 -4.44
N ALA A 437 -11.61 -0.06 -5.57
CA ALA A 437 -12.95 -0.64 -5.71
C ALA A 437 -12.80 -2.08 -6.21
N ASP A 438 -13.62 -2.99 -5.68
CA ASP A 438 -13.69 -4.39 -6.13
C ASP A 438 -15.08 -4.66 -6.74
N VAL A 439 -15.10 -5.28 -7.91
CA VAL A 439 -16.33 -5.71 -8.60
C VAL A 439 -16.28 -7.21 -8.79
N HIS A 440 -17.36 -7.92 -8.50
CA HIS A 440 -17.41 -9.39 -8.59
C HIS A 440 -18.52 -9.87 -9.52
N LEU A 441 -18.18 -10.76 -10.44
CA LEU A 441 -19.14 -11.30 -11.41
C LEU A 441 -18.90 -12.76 -11.74
N GLY A 442 -19.99 -13.50 -11.99
CA GLY A 442 -19.89 -14.87 -12.49
C GLY A 442 -19.27 -14.91 -13.89
N ILE A 443 -18.36 -15.85 -14.13
CA ILE A 443 -17.69 -16.06 -15.43
C ILE A 443 -18.68 -16.18 -16.60
N ALA A 444 -19.83 -16.84 -16.39
CA ALA A 444 -20.87 -16.98 -17.40
C ALA A 444 -21.45 -15.63 -17.85
N ARG A 445 -21.50 -14.62 -16.95
CA ARG A 445 -21.94 -13.27 -17.29
C ARG A 445 -20.89 -12.52 -18.13
N LEU A 446 -19.60 -12.71 -17.82
CA LEU A 446 -18.50 -12.11 -18.58
C LEU A 446 -18.35 -12.71 -19.99
N ALA A 447 -18.70 -13.98 -20.16
CA ALA A 447 -18.70 -14.69 -21.44
C ALA A 447 -19.80 -14.25 -22.43
N THR A 448 -20.80 -13.47 -21.97
CA THR A 448 -21.86 -12.91 -22.83
C THR A 448 -21.32 -12.03 -23.95
N ALA A 449 -22.15 -11.76 -24.96
CA ALA A 449 -21.80 -10.93 -26.11
C ALA A 449 -21.41 -9.48 -25.72
N TYR A 450 -20.82 -8.77 -26.68
CA TYR A 450 -20.48 -7.33 -26.58
C TYR A 450 -21.62 -6.50 -27.15
N ASP A 451 -22.85 -6.89 -26.83
CA ASP A 451 -23.99 -6.04 -27.12
C ASP A 451 -24.07 -4.93 -26.07
N LEU A 452 -24.73 -3.84 -26.45
CA LEU A 452 -24.86 -2.64 -25.64
C LEU A 452 -25.55 -2.90 -24.29
N SER A 453 -26.45 -3.88 -24.19
CA SER A 453 -27.12 -4.22 -22.93
C SER A 453 -26.16 -4.90 -21.95
N SER A 454 -25.33 -5.83 -22.44
CA SER A 454 -24.28 -6.46 -21.65
C SER A 454 -23.23 -5.43 -21.21
N LEU A 455 -22.73 -4.57 -22.11
CA LEU A 455 -21.79 -3.50 -21.74
C LEU A 455 -22.42 -2.54 -20.73
N ALA A 456 -23.67 -2.16 -21.00
CA ALA A 456 -24.70 -1.66 -20.09
C ALA A 456 -24.51 -2.04 -18.62
N HIS A 457 -24.93 -3.26 -18.39
CA HIS A 457 -25.04 -3.86 -17.07
C HIS A 457 -23.70 -3.90 -16.33
N HIS A 458 -22.62 -4.22 -17.03
CA HIS A 458 -21.29 -4.35 -16.43
C HIS A 458 -20.67 -2.99 -16.09
N ALA A 459 -20.77 -2.00 -16.98
CA ALA A 459 -20.29 -0.64 -16.73
C ALA A 459 -20.99 -0.01 -15.52
N GLN A 460 -22.28 -0.27 -15.35
CA GLN A 460 -23.06 0.19 -14.19
C GLN A 460 -22.57 -0.40 -12.88
N GLN A 461 -22.20 -1.68 -12.86
CA GLN A 461 -21.66 -2.31 -11.65
C GLN A 461 -20.29 -1.76 -11.30
N ILE A 462 -19.46 -1.49 -12.31
CA ILE A 462 -18.17 -0.83 -12.13
C ILE A 462 -18.37 0.56 -11.54
N ARG A 463 -19.22 1.39 -12.16
CA ARG A 463 -19.55 2.72 -11.67
C ARG A 463 -20.11 2.69 -10.25
N ALA A 464 -21.03 1.78 -9.96
CA ALA A 464 -21.60 1.62 -8.63
C ALA A 464 -20.54 1.25 -7.57
N ALA A 465 -19.58 0.37 -7.89
CA ALA A 465 -18.51 0.02 -6.98
C ALA A 465 -17.51 1.16 -6.77
N ILE A 466 -17.22 1.96 -7.80
CA ILE A 466 -16.40 3.17 -7.70
C ILE A 466 -17.08 4.21 -6.81
N ASP A 467 -18.36 4.49 -7.05
CA ASP A 467 -19.13 5.49 -6.32
C ASP A 467 -19.37 5.10 -4.85
N GLN A 468 -19.29 3.81 -4.51
CA GLN A 468 -19.36 3.32 -3.13
C GLN A 468 -18.08 3.60 -2.33
N VAL A 469 -16.98 3.99 -2.96
CA VAL A 469 -15.75 4.37 -2.25
C VAL A 469 -15.93 5.78 -1.69
N ASP A 470 -16.48 5.84 -0.47
CA ASP A 470 -16.66 7.04 0.33
C ASP A 470 -15.75 7.04 1.58
N GLU A 471 -15.88 8.06 2.43
CA GLU A 471 -15.09 8.14 3.66
C GLU A 471 -15.31 6.92 4.56
N HIS A 472 -16.54 6.40 4.69
CA HIS A 472 -16.83 5.28 5.56
C HIS A 472 -16.04 4.04 5.12
N VAL A 473 -16.08 3.73 3.82
CA VAL A 473 -15.32 2.60 3.25
C VAL A 473 -13.81 2.82 3.40
N VAL A 474 -13.31 4.05 3.19
CA VAL A 474 -11.88 4.38 3.39
C VAL A 474 -11.45 4.13 4.84
N ARG A 475 -12.21 4.64 5.82
CA ARG A 475 -11.90 4.47 7.25
C ARG A 475 -11.96 3.00 7.66
N ALA A 476 -12.98 2.26 7.20
CA ALA A 476 -13.09 0.83 7.45
C ALA A 476 -11.88 0.03 6.89
N LYS A 477 -11.37 0.40 5.71
CA LYS A 477 -10.15 -0.21 5.14
C LYS A 477 -8.91 0.11 5.96
N ILE A 478 -8.76 1.36 6.41
CA ILE A 478 -7.65 1.77 7.27
C ILE A 478 -7.69 1.01 8.60
N ASP A 479 -8.84 0.93 9.24
CA ASP A 479 -9.02 0.21 10.49
C ASP A 479 -8.72 -1.28 10.30
N ALA A 480 -9.27 -1.93 9.26
CA ALA A 480 -9.00 -3.33 8.96
C ALA A 480 -7.49 -3.62 8.79
N LEU A 481 -6.73 -2.70 8.18
CA LEU A 481 -5.27 -2.80 8.05
C LEU A 481 -4.54 -2.65 9.39
N GLN A 482 -4.99 -1.73 10.24
CA GLN A 482 -4.38 -1.52 11.56
C GLN A 482 -4.60 -2.70 12.50
N TRP A 483 -5.78 -3.30 12.44
CA TRP A 483 -6.17 -4.47 13.24
C TRP A 483 -5.71 -5.80 12.63
N ALA A 484 -5.14 -5.79 11.42
CA ALA A 484 -4.65 -7.00 10.79
C ALA A 484 -3.48 -7.60 11.60
N HIS A 485 -3.58 -8.90 11.92
CA HIS A 485 -2.49 -9.66 12.56
C HIS A 485 -1.19 -9.58 11.75
N ASP A 486 -1.30 -9.46 10.43
CA ASP A 486 -0.17 -9.35 9.52
C ASP A 486 -0.57 -8.46 8.33
N PRO A 487 -0.26 -7.15 8.40
CA PRO A 487 -0.56 -6.21 7.32
C PRO A 487 0.11 -6.57 5.99
N SER A 488 1.20 -7.35 6.01
CA SER A 488 1.84 -7.81 4.77
C SER A 488 0.94 -8.75 3.97
N LYS A 489 -0.04 -9.41 4.60
CA LYS A 489 -1.05 -10.23 3.93
C LYS A 489 -2.17 -9.43 3.29
N ALA A 490 -2.25 -8.13 3.58
CA ALA A 490 -3.17 -7.22 2.91
C ALA A 490 -2.59 -6.65 1.61
N THR A 491 -1.38 -7.05 1.20
CA THR A 491 -0.82 -6.69 -0.10
C THR A 491 -1.73 -7.15 -1.23
N ILE A 492 -2.03 -6.22 -2.12
CA ILE A 492 -2.74 -6.47 -3.37
C ILE A 492 -1.75 -7.16 -4.32
N SER A 493 -1.93 -8.47 -4.53
CA SER A 493 -1.16 -9.20 -5.54
C SER A 493 -1.93 -9.17 -6.86
N SER A 494 -1.29 -8.63 -7.90
CA SER A 494 -1.75 -8.74 -9.28
C SER A 494 -1.53 -10.13 -9.88
N ARG A 495 -0.77 -11.01 -9.22
CA ARG A 495 -0.38 -12.35 -9.70
C ARG A 495 -1.37 -13.47 -9.39
N LYS A 496 -2.53 -13.15 -8.81
CA LYS A 496 -3.51 -14.18 -8.44
C LYS A 496 -4.59 -14.31 -9.51
N LEU A 497 -4.85 -15.54 -9.98
CA LEU A 497 -5.99 -15.85 -10.87
C LEU A 497 -7.35 -15.57 -10.20
N ASP A 498 -7.43 -15.48 -8.87
CA ASP A 498 -8.63 -15.07 -8.13
C ASP A 498 -9.01 -13.58 -8.35
N THR A 499 -7.99 -12.76 -8.64
CA THR A 499 -8.08 -11.33 -8.96
C THR A 499 -7.96 -11.22 -10.48
N ASN A 500 -9.08 -11.43 -11.14
CA ASN A 500 -9.12 -11.69 -12.58
C ASN A 500 -8.62 -10.53 -13.42
N LEU A 501 -8.71 -9.31 -12.92
CA LEU A 501 -8.06 -8.17 -13.54
C LEU A 501 -7.82 -7.05 -12.52
N VAL A 502 -6.61 -6.50 -12.53
CA VAL A 502 -6.31 -5.21 -11.90
C VAL A 502 -6.17 -4.17 -13.00
N ILE A 503 -6.92 -3.08 -12.90
CA ILE A 503 -6.79 -1.92 -13.79
C ILE A 503 -6.24 -0.75 -12.99
N THR A 504 -5.16 -0.16 -13.49
CA THR A 504 -4.59 1.09 -12.98
C THR A 504 -4.63 2.11 -14.10
N SER A 505 -5.03 3.35 -13.79
CA SER A 505 -5.05 4.44 -14.78
C SER A 505 -3.93 5.42 -14.53
N TRP A 506 -3.09 5.64 -15.54
CA TRP A 506 -2.11 6.72 -15.61
C TRP A 506 -2.55 7.82 -16.58
N ALA A 507 -3.82 7.80 -17.02
CA ALA A 507 -4.36 8.72 -18.02
C ALA A 507 -4.30 10.19 -17.58
N ASP A 508 -4.26 10.46 -16.26
CA ASP A 508 -4.18 11.80 -15.69
C ASP A 508 -2.74 12.31 -15.49
N LEU A 509 -1.72 11.51 -15.85
CA LEU A 509 -0.34 11.99 -15.84
C LEU A 509 -0.17 13.09 -16.90
N PRO A 510 0.64 14.13 -16.64
CA PRO A 510 0.80 15.22 -17.58
C PRO A 510 1.56 14.77 -18.84
N THR A 511 1.12 15.27 -19.98
CA THR A 511 1.71 14.99 -21.31
C THR A 511 2.05 16.27 -22.09
N SER A 512 1.59 17.43 -21.64
CA SER A 512 1.88 18.71 -22.27
C SER A 512 3.32 19.15 -22.00
N GLU A 513 3.90 19.98 -22.88
CA GLU A 513 5.23 20.56 -22.65
C GLU A 513 5.29 21.36 -21.33
N SER A 514 4.24 22.12 -21.03
CA SER A 514 4.18 22.95 -19.81
C SER A 514 4.18 22.15 -18.51
N GLU A 515 3.76 20.89 -18.54
CA GLU A 515 3.62 20.06 -17.34
C GLU A 515 4.54 18.83 -17.33
N ALA A 516 5.08 18.43 -18.48
CA ALA A 516 5.92 17.25 -18.65
C ALA A 516 7.16 17.49 -19.53
N GLY A 517 7.47 18.73 -19.91
CA GLY A 517 8.70 19.08 -20.64
C GLY A 517 9.96 19.08 -19.77
N LEU A 518 9.80 19.10 -18.43
CA LEU A 518 10.85 18.95 -17.42
C LEU A 518 12.01 19.95 -17.55
N GLY A 519 11.75 21.11 -18.17
CA GLY A 519 12.75 22.17 -18.38
C GLY A 519 13.88 21.78 -19.34
N LEU A 520 13.68 20.77 -20.20
CA LEU A 520 14.71 20.27 -21.12
C LEU A 520 14.77 21.02 -22.46
N ASP A 521 13.82 21.91 -22.74
CA ASP A 521 13.66 22.61 -24.03
C ASP A 521 13.62 21.66 -25.25
N LEU A 522 13.08 20.44 -25.04
CA LEU A 522 12.90 19.41 -26.08
C LEU A 522 11.46 19.30 -26.60
N GLY A 523 10.53 20.11 -26.06
CA GLY A 523 9.10 20.00 -26.32
C GLY A 523 8.38 19.00 -25.40
N ALA A 524 7.11 18.73 -25.70
CA ALA A 524 6.30 17.75 -25.00
C ALA A 524 6.85 16.32 -25.20
N PRO A 525 6.75 15.44 -24.19
CA PRO A 525 7.10 14.03 -24.36
C PRO A 525 6.20 13.41 -25.43
N GLN A 526 6.81 12.78 -26.42
CA GLN A 526 6.07 12.13 -27.51
C GLN A 526 5.37 10.84 -27.04
N PHE A 527 5.92 10.14 -26.05
CA PHE A 527 5.36 8.88 -25.54
C PHE A 527 5.50 8.78 -24.01
N GLY A 528 4.47 8.23 -23.36
CA GLY A 528 4.51 7.78 -21.97
C GLY A 528 4.45 6.25 -21.89
N ARG A 529 5.43 5.62 -21.23
CA ARG A 529 5.50 4.15 -21.10
C ARG A 529 5.82 3.75 -19.67
N LYS A 530 5.20 2.67 -19.18
CA LYS A 530 5.64 2.02 -17.95
C LYS A 530 6.71 0.99 -18.29
N ILE A 531 7.93 1.27 -17.86
CA ILE A 531 9.06 0.35 -17.99
C ILE A 531 9.12 -0.50 -16.71
N GLY A 532 9.20 -1.82 -16.86
CA GLY A 532 9.34 -2.75 -15.74
C GLY A 532 10.20 -3.96 -16.12
N ARG A 533 11.27 -4.21 -15.37
CA ARG A 533 12.24 -5.31 -15.54
C ARG A 533 11.62 -6.71 -15.42
N SER A 534 10.65 -6.87 -14.51
CA SER A 534 10.22 -8.19 -14.06
C SER A 534 8.94 -8.71 -14.71
N HIS A 535 8.24 -7.89 -15.53
CA HIS A 535 6.88 -8.15 -16.04
C HIS A 535 5.95 -8.78 -14.98
N SER A 536 6.19 -8.44 -13.71
CA SER A 536 5.69 -9.20 -12.58
C SER A 536 4.32 -8.74 -12.13
N ALA A 537 3.92 -7.54 -12.57
CA ALA A 537 2.62 -6.96 -12.29
C ALA A 537 1.65 -7.26 -13.44
N PHE A 538 0.89 -8.34 -13.30
CA PHE A 538 -0.15 -8.71 -14.26
C PHE A 538 -1.34 -7.74 -14.20
N GLY A 539 -2.04 -7.54 -15.32
CA GLY A 539 -3.21 -6.68 -15.42
C GLY A 539 -3.10 -5.65 -16.53
N CYS A 540 -3.94 -4.60 -16.44
CA CYS A 540 -4.03 -3.54 -17.43
C CYS A 540 -3.62 -2.20 -16.82
N LEU A 541 -2.82 -1.46 -17.57
CA LEU A 541 -2.42 -0.11 -17.26
C LEU A 541 -2.86 0.81 -18.39
N VAL A 542 -3.79 1.72 -18.12
CA VAL A 542 -4.13 2.79 -19.06
C VAL A 542 -2.97 3.79 -19.05
N LEU A 543 -2.29 3.95 -20.17
CA LEU A 543 -1.12 4.82 -20.29
C LEU A 543 -1.53 6.31 -20.32
N PRO A 544 -0.60 7.24 -20.07
CA PRO A 544 -0.84 8.66 -20.29
C PRO A 544 -1.21 8.91 -21.75
N VAL A 545 -2.25 9.68 -21.99
CA VAL A 545 -2.80 9.88 -23.33
C VAL A 545 -2.69 11.35 -23.70
N SER A 546 -2.05 11.64 -24.83
CA SER A 546 -2.29 12.90 -25.51
C SER A 546 -3.68 12.82 -26.16
N ARG A 547 -4.63 13.65 -25.69
CA ARG A 547 -6.02 13.64 -26.19
C ARG A 547 -6.12 13.91 -27.70
N GLU A 548 -5.06 14.44 -28.30
CA GLU A 548 -4.98 14.77 -29.72
C GLU A 548 -4.80 13.52 -30.61
N GLU A 549 -4.30 12.41 -30.07
CA GLU A 549 -4.03 11.19 -30.84
C GLU A 549 -5.27 10.34 -31.10
N GLY A 550 -6.38 10.57 -30.38
CA GLY A 550 -7.65 9.87 -30.59
C GLY A 550 -7.66 8.40 -30.13
N PHE A 551 -6.63 7.95 -29.42
CA PHE A 551 -6.54 6.57 -28.89
C PHE A 551 -6.29 6.54 -27.39
N TRP A 552 -6.75 5.47 -26.75
CA TRP A 552 -6.33 5.05 -25.42
C TRP A 552 -5.41 3.85 -25.51
N GLU A 553 -4.12 4.06 -25.25
CA GLU A 553 -3.16 2.98 -25.15
C GLU A 553 -3.27 2.29 -23.78
N VAL A 554 -3.43 0.97 -23.79
CA VAL A 554 -3.47 0.14 -22.59
C VAL A 554 -2.33 -0.85 -22.65
N GLN A 555 -1.39 -0.75 -21.73
CA GLN A 555 -0.35 -1.75 -21.52
C GLN A 555 -0.95 -2.93 -20.75
N VAL A 556 -0.98 -4.09 -21.39
CA VAL A 556 -1.55 -5.34 -20.86
C VAL A 556 -0.42 -6.32 -20.59
N THR A 557 -0.31 -6.78 -19.34
CA THR A 557 0.68 -7.80 -18.94
C THR A 557 -0.05 -9.04 -18.44
N LEU A 558 0.06 -10.14 -19.17
CA LEU A 558 -0.63 -11.42 -18.89
C LEU A 558 0.31 -12.60 -19.11
N THR A 559 -0.06 -13.82 -18.75
CA THR A 559 0.75 -15.00 -19.13
C THR A 559 0.76 -15.15 -20.65
N GLN A 560 1.78 -15.80 -21.23
CA GLN A 560 1.86 -15.97 -22.68
C GLN A 560 0.60 -16.64 -23.27
N LEU A 561 0.06 -17.65 -22.58
CA LEU A 561 -1.15 -18.36 -23.01
C LEU A 561 -2.37 -17.45 -23.03
N VAL A 562 -2.60 -16.69 -21.95
CA VAL A 562 -3.76 -15.78 -21.86
C VAL A 562 -3.62 -14.63 -22.86
N MET A 563 -2.41 -14.08 -23.03
CA MET A 563 -2.16 -13.07 -24.05
C MET A 563 -2.45 -13.59 -25.46
N ALA A 564 -2.04 -14.81 -25.79
CA ALA A 564 -2.33 -15.41 -27.10
C ALA A 564 -3.85 -15.51 -27.35
N HIS A 565 -4.62 -15.97 -26.36
CA HIS A 565 -6.09 -16.01 -26.48
C HIS A 565 -6.69 -14.61 -26.63
N LEU A 566 -6.22 -13.65 -25.81
CA LEU A 566 -6.69 -12.26 -25.85
C LEU A 566 -6.49 -11.64 -27.24
N LEU A 567 -5.34 -11.87 -27.86
CA LEU A 567 -5.01 -11.32 -29.18
C LEU A 567 -5.83 -11.96 -30.32
N THR A 568 -6.43 -13.13 -30.09
CA THR A 568 -7.34 -13.78 -31.05
C THR A 568 -8.82 -13.46 -30.81
N ASP A 569 -9.15 -12.68 -29.78
CA ASP A 569 -10.52 -12.36 -29.44
C ASP A 569 -11.12 -11.32 -30.40
N GLU A 570 -11.86 -11.79 -31.42
CA GLU A 570 -12.50 -10.94 -32.42
C GLU A 570 -13.46 -9.91 -31.83
N ARG A 571 -14.01 -10.14 -30.63
CA ARG A 571 -14.93 -9.17 -29.98
C ARG A 571 -14.15 -8.02 -29.37
N LEU A 572 -12.99 -8.30 -28.77
CA LEU A 572 -12.06 -7.27 -28.30
C LEU A 572 -11.50 -6.46 -29.48
N MET A 573 -11.07 -7.14 -30.55
CA MET A 573 -10.39 -6.50 -31.68
C MET A 573 -11.27 -5.51 -32.46
N ARG A 574 -12.59 -5.47 -32.22
CA ARG A 574 -13.47 -4.41 -32.74
C ARG A 574 -13.20 -3.03 -32.12
N PHE A 575 -12.64 -3.00 -30.91
CA PHE A 575 -12.32 -1.77 -30.18
C PHE A 575 -10.84 -1.39 -30.28
N VAL A 576 -10.00 -2.30 -30.79
CA VAL A 576 -8.55 -2.14 -30.85
C VAL A 576 -8.16 -1.74 -32.27
N ASN A 577 -7.52 -0.59 -32.42
CA ASN A 577 -7.03 -0.10 -33.69
C ASN A 577 -5.76 -0.85 -34.13
N HIS A 578 -4.81 -0.99 -33.21
CA HIS A 578 -3.57 -1.72 -33.44
C HIS A 578 -2.98 -2.25 -32.13
N VAL A 579 -2.03 -3.18 -32.25
CA VAL A 579 -1.32 -3.82 -31.14
C VAL A 579 0.19 -3.64 -31.34
N ILE A 580 0.89 -3.32 -30.26
CA ILE A 580 2.34 -3.10 -30.20
C ILE A 580 2.99 -4.16 -29.31
#